data_AF-A0A4Q0ZBI3-F1
#
_entry.id   AF-A0A4Q0ZBI3-F1
#
_cell.length_a   1.000
_cell.length_b   1.000
_cell.length_c   1.000
_cell.angle_alpha   90.00
_cell.angle_beta   90.00
_cell.angle_gamma   90.00
#
_symmetry.space_group_name_H-M   'P 1'
#
loop_
_entity.id
_entity.type
_entity.pdbx_description
1 polymer ?
#
loop_
_entity_poly.entity_id
_entity_poly.type
_entity_poly.pdbx_seq_one_letter_code
_entity_poly.pdbx_strand_id
1 'polypeptide(L)'
;MQEYIAKDSISKEILNSAKLLQAVEVNALILGENGVGKKSLAKYILPRSEIYEAKNLQKDIADEVLILQNEAIIVDKINEITNIDLFLKWIDENSIRVIAISQTENLNQKIKDIFSINLEIPNLSKREEDTKALINKFSQEASSILDMPLIPQSKLIINISNNTHSLRKSIYFSYLFETIGEHEILMFLEKYISENLSGDNSYKDLSYIFEVPLLKASTKKYKSQVQVAKHLGLNRITLRKKLEIYKDLL
;
A
#
# COMPACT_ATOMS: atom_id res chain seq x y z
N MET A 1 13.37 -6.47 15.55
CA MET A 1 12.21 -5.63 15.93
C MET A 1 11.88 -4.74 14.74
N GLN A 2 10.65 -4.79 14.22
CA GLN A 2 10.24 -3.81 13.20
C GLN A 2 10.05 -2.47 13.89
N GLU A 3 10.96 -1.53 13.65
CA GLU A 3 10.86 -0.17 14.19
C GLU A 3 9.71 0.57 13.48
N TYR A 4 8.75 1.08 14.27
CA TYR A 4 7.70 1.97 13.80
C TYR A 4 8.32 3.35 13.51
N ILE A 5 8.14 3.85 12.29
CA ILE A 5 8.69 5.14 11.89
C ILE A 5 7.77 6.25 12.41
N ALA A 6 8.32 7.11 13.27
CA ALA A 6 7.67 8.32 13.75
C ALA A 6 8.71 9.46 13.84
N LYS A 7 8.81 10.27 12.79
CA LYS A 7 9.65 11.47 12.71
C LYS A 7 8.80 12.73 12.73
N ASP A 8 7.63 12.69 12.11
CA ASP A 8 6.63 13.76 12.15
C ASP A 8 6.09 13.98 13.57
N SER A 9 5.65 15.21 13.89
CA SER A 9 5.11 15.53 15.23
C SER A 9 3.86 14.71 15.54
N ILE A 10 2.96 14.56 14.56
CA ILE A 10 1.71 13.81 14.75
C ILE A 10 2.01 12.34 15.02
N SER A 11 2.95 11.75 14.28
CA SER A 11 3.33 10.36 14.49
C SER A 11 4.10 10.13 15.79
N LYS A 12 4.86 11.12 16.28
CA LYS A 12 5.51 11.06 17.60
C LYS A 12 4.48 11.04 18.72
N GLU A 13 3.42 11.84 18.62
CA GLU A 13 2.32 11.83 19.58
C GLU A 13 1.60 10.48 19.58
N ILE A 14 1.26 9.95 18.40
CA ILE A 14 0.68 8.60 18.27
C ILE A 14 1.59 7.53 18.89
N LEU A 15 2.91 7.62 18.64
CA LEU A 15 3.88 6.69 19.21
C LEU A 15 3.94 6.80 20.75
N ASN A 16 3.85 8.00 21.30
CA ASN A 16 3.81 8.19 22.75
C ASN A 16 2.54 7.59 23.36
N SER A 17 1.38 7.80 22.74
CA SER A 17 0.14 7.14 23.15
C SER A 17 0.22 5.62 23.05
N ALA A 18 0.87 5.09 22.00
CA ALA A 18 1.12 3.66 21.85
C ALA A 18 2.08 3.11 22.92
N LYS A 19 3.09 3.88 23.34
CA LYS A 19 3.95 3.50 24.48
C LYS A 19 3.18 3.44 25.79
N LEU A 20 2.27 4.39 26.03
CA LEU A 20 1.39 4.34 27.21
C LEU A 20 0.51 3.08 27.16
N LEU A 21 -0.02 2.73 25.99
CA LEU A 21 -0.77 1.49 25.80
C LEU A 21 0.06 0.23 26.05
N GLN A 22 1.38 0.22 25.88
CA GLN A 22 2.17 -0.96 26.27
C GLN A 22 2.11 -1.22 27.78
N ALA A 23 2.08 -0.15 28.59
CA ALA A 23 2.07 -0.25 30.05
C ALA A 23 0.66 -0.45 30.63
N VAL A 24 -0.37 0.04 29.94
CA VAL A 24 -1.76 -0.04 30.41
C VAL A 24 -2.45 -1.26 29.77
N GLU A 25 -3.00 -2.16 30.58
CA GLU A 25 -3.75 -3.33 30.14
C GLU A 25 -5.20 -3.01 29.72
N VAL A 26 -5.36 -2.00 28.86
CA VAL A 26 -6.67 -1.62 28.30
C VAL A 26 -6.79 -2.00 26.83
N ASN A 27 -8.05 -2.15 26.40
CA ASN A 27 -8.42 -2.33 25.00
C ASN A 27 -8.25 -1.02 24.24
N ALA A 28 -7.74 -1.11 23.01
CA ALA A 28 -7.57 0.04 22.15
C ALA A 28 -7.96 -0.25 20.70
N LEU A 29 -8.44 0.78 20.01
CA LEU A 29 -8.82 0.74 18.61
C LEU A 29 -7.87 1.61 17.79
N ILE A 30 -7.30 1.05 16.73
CA ILE A 30 -6.44 1.75 15.78
C ILE A 30 -7.22 1.98 14.48
N LEU A 31 -7.37 3.24 14.12
CA LEU A 31 -8.10 3.73 12.95
C LEU A 31 -7.16 4.32 11.90
N GLY A 32 -7.63 4.37 10.65
CA GLY A 32 -6.95 5.03 9.54
C GLY A 32 -7.11 4.28 8.23
N GLU A 33 -6.70 4.89 7.13
CA GLU A 33 -6.87 4.31 5.79
C GLU A 33 -5.94 3.12 5.50
N ASN A 34 -6.05 2.54 4.30
CA ASN A 34 -5.16 1.48 3.86
C ASN A 34 -3.72 1.97 3.71
N GLY A 35 -2.77 1.15 4.16
CA GLY A 35 -1.35 1.47 4.07
C GLY A 35 -0.84 2.56 5.01
N VAL A 36 -1.58 2.97 6.05
CA VAL A 36 -1.08 4.00 7.00
C VAL A 36 -0.14 3.45 8.08
N GLY A 37 0.02 2.13 8.18
CA GLY A 37 0.90 1.47 9.17
C GLY A 37 0.20 0.91 10.41
N LYS A 38 -1.12 0.71 10.39
CA LYS A 38 -1.90 0.22 11.54
C LYS A 38 -1.37 -1.10 12.14
N LYS A 39 -1.05 -2.08 11.29
CA LYS A 39 -0.48 -3.37 11.74
C LYS A 39 0.87 -3.21 12.42
N SER A 40 1.73 -2.34 11.89
CA SER A 40 3.02 -2.03 12.48
C SER A 40 2.86 -1.36 13.85
N LEU A 41 1.88 -0.46 14.01
CA LEU A 41 1.58 0.15 15.30
C LEU A 41 1.00 -0.86 16.30
N ALA A 42 0.09 -1.73 15.87
CA ALA A 42 -0.46 -2.78 16.72
C ALA A 42 0.63 -3.75 17.21
N LYS A 43 1.51 -4.19 16.31
CA LYS A 43 2.70 -5.00 16.67
C LYS A 43 3.72 -4.21 17.50
N TYR A 44 3.75 -2.90 17.40
CA TYR A 44 4.56 -2.09 18.31
C TYR A 44 3.97 -2.16 19.73
N ILE A 45 2.65 -2.02 19.90
CA ILE A 45 1.97 -2.12 21.21
C ILE A 45 2.07 -3.53 21.78
N LEU A 46 1.86 -4.56 20.95
CA LEU A 46 1.91 -5.97 21.33
C LEU A 46 2.91 -6.76 20.45
N PRO A 47 4.21 -6.74 20.77
CA PRO A 47 5.25 -7.34 19.93
C PRO A 47 5.13 -8.86 19.73
N ARG A 48 4.66 -9.57 20.76
CA ARG A 48 4.58 -11.03 20.80
C ARG A 48 3.20 -11.58 20.43
N SER A 49 2.17 -10.74 20.36
CA SER A 49 0.80 -11.19 20.16
C SER A 49 0.50 -11.52 18.71
N GLU A 50 -0.26 -12.58 18.48
CA GLU A 50 -0.73 -12.96 17.15
C GLU A 50 -1.76 -11.97 16.60
N ILE A 51 -1.81 -11.88 15.27
CA ILE A 51 -2.80 -11.06 14.55
C ILE A 51 -3.86 -11.99 13.99
N TYR A 52 -5.09 -11.84 14.47
CA TYR A 52 -6.25 -12.58 14.01
C TYR A 52 -7.08 -11.72 13.08
N GLU A 53 -7.51 -12.27 11.94
CA GLU A 53 -8.50 -11.61 11.09
C GLU A 53 -9.90 -11.85 11.68
N ALA A 54 -10.67 -10.78 11.88
CA ALA A 54 -11.96 -10.81 12.58
C ALA A 54 -12.92 -11.92 12.13
N LYS A 55 -13.05 -12.14 10.81
CA LYS A 55 -13.92 -13.19 10.26
C LYS A 55 -13.49 -14.60 10.64
N ASN A 56 -12.18 -14.86 10.64
CA ASN A 56 -11.65 -16.18 10.96
C ASN A 56 -11.73 -16.40 12.48
N LEU A 57 -11.34 -15.38 13.25
CA LEU A 57 -11.47 -15.40 14.71
C LEU A 57 -12.88 -15.73 15.17
N GLN A 58 -13.90 -15.10 14.58
CA GLN A 58 -15.28 -15.37 14.97
C GLN A 58 -15.71 -16.81 14.67
N LYS A 59 -15.22 -17.43 13.59
CA LYS A 59 -15.47 -18.84 13.29
C LYS A 59 -14.78 -19.74 14.31
N ASP A 60 -13.50 -19.47 14.58
CA ASP A 60 -12.71 -20.26 15.53
C ASP A 60 -13.27 -20.19 16.96
N ILE A 61 -13.89 -19.05 17.34
CA ILE A 61 -14.65 -18.89 18.59
C ILE A 61 -15.93 -19.74 18.56
N ALA A 62 -16.69 -19.69 17.45
CA ALA A 62 -17.95 -20.44 17.33
C ALA A 62 -17.73 -21.96 17.30
N ASP A 63 -16.60 -22.40 16.73
CA ASP A 63 -16.22 -23.81 16.64
C ASP A 63 -15.48 -24.30 17.91
N GLU A 64 -15.29 -23.43 18.92
CA GLU A 64 -14.60 -23.72 20.19
C GLU A 64 -13.17 -24.27 20.04
N VAL A 65 -12.47 -23.86 18.97
CA VAL A 65 -11.11 -24.36 18.65
C VAL A 65 -10.01 -23.54 19.33
N LEU A 66 -10.34 -22.32 19.79
CA LEU A 66 -9.39 -21.41 20.43
C LEU A 66 -9.35 -21.57 21.94
N ILE A 67 -8.15 -21.84 22.45
CA ILE A 67 -7.85 -21.86 23.89
C ILE A 67 -6.92 -20.66 24.18
N LEU A 68 -7.51 -19.48 24.31
CA LEU A 68 -6.80 -18.26 24.71
C LEU A 68 -7.37 -17.78 26.04
N GLN A 69 -6.53 -17.59 27.06
CA GLN A 69 -6.95 -17.10 28.38
C GLN A 69 -5.91 -16.14 28.95
N ASN A 70 -6.36 -14.99 29.46
CA ASN A 70 -5.50 -13.93 30.00
C ASN A 70 -4.39 -13.49 29.02
N GLU A 71 -4.70 -13.48 27.72
CA GLU A 71 -3.78 -13.08 26.67
C GLU A 71 -4.18 -11.76 26.02
N ALA A 72 -3.19 -11.09 25.43
CA ALA A 72 -3.41 -9.91 24.60
C ALA A 72 -3.32 -10.30 23.13
N ILE A 73 -4.33 -9.93 22.34
CA ILE A 73 -4.41 -10.25 20.91
C ILE A 73 -4.58 -8.99 20.06
N ILE A 74 -4.18 -9.10 18.79
CA ILE A 74 -4.46 -8.07 17.79
C ILE A 74 -5.56 -8.60 16.86
N VAL A 75 -6.63 -7.82 16.67
CA VAL A 75 -7.74 -8.17 15.76
C VAL A 75 -7.74 -7.23 14.57
N ASP A 76 -7.47 -7.77 13.38
CA ASP A 76 -7.52 -7.03 12.12
C ASP A 76 -8.93 -7.02 11.54
N LYS A 77 -9.33 -5.88 10.96
CA LYS A 77 -10.65 -5.64 10.36
C LYS A 77 -11.81 -5.94 11.32
N ILE A 78 -11.76 -5.39 12.53
CA ILE A 78 -12.80 -5.58 13.57
C ILE A 78 -14.22 -5.23 13.07
N ASN A 79 -14.34 -4.36 12.08
CA ASN A 79 -15.60 -4.02 11.40
C ASN A 79 -16.28 -5.21 10.70
N GLU A 80 -15.59 -6.33 10.51
CA GLU A 80 -16.13 -7.53 9.86
C GLU A 80 -16.74 -8.54 10.83
N ILE A 81 -16.73 -8.28 12.14
CA ILE A 81 -17.44 -9.10 13.13
C ILE A 81 -18.95 -8.95 12.92
N THR A 82 -19.62 -10.08 12.70
CA THR A 82 -21.08 -10.12 12.50
C THR A 82 -21.83 -10.49 13.78
N ASN A 83 -21.30 -11.43 14.57
CA ASN A 83 -21.89 -11.85 15.84
C ASN A 83 -21.16 -11.18 17.00
N ILE A 84 -21.57 -9.95 17.29
CA ILE A 84 -20.93 -9.09 18.28
C ILE A 84 -21.09 -9.64 19.69
N ASP A 85 -22.28 -10.14 20.04
CA ASP A 85 -22.57 -10.62 21.38
C ASP A 85 -21.72 -11.87 21.73
N LEU A 86 -21.51 -12.77 20.75
CA LEU A 86 -20.60 -13.90 20.91
C LEU A 86 -19.16 -13.44 21.18
N PHE A 87 -18.68 -12.49 20.38
CA PHE A 87 -17.31 -11.97 20.50
C PHE A 87 -17.07 -11.28 21.84
N LEU A 88 -18.00 -10.42 22.28
CA LEU A 88 -17.91 -9.72 23.56
C LEU A 88 -17.92 -10.69 24.74
N LYS A 89 -18.85 -11.66 24.72
CA LYS A 89 -18.93 -12.69 25.75
C LYS A 89 -17.62 -13.48 25.83
N TRP A 90 -17.05 -13.85 24.70
CA TRP A 90 -15.77 -14.56 24.65
C TRP A 90 -14.60 -13.75 25.21
N ILE A 91 -14.54 -12.45 24.92
CA ILE A 91 -13.53 -11.54 25.50
C ILE A 91 -13.63 -11.51 27.02
N ASP A 92 -14.85 -11.32 27.54
CA ASP A 92 -15.10 -11.17 28.96
C ASP A 92 -14.82 -12.47 29.73
N GLU A 93 -15.29 -13.61 29.21
CA GLU A 93 -15.09 -14.93 29.84
C GLU A 93 -13.62 -15.34 29.89
N ASN A 94 -12.83 -14.98 28.90
CA ASN A 94 -11.42 -15.35 28.82
C ASN A 94 -10.46 -14.24 29.26
N SER A 95 -10.98 -13.09 29.70
CA SER A 95 -10.20 -11.91 30.13
C SER A 95 -9.15 -11.51 29.08
N ILE A 96 -9.58 -11.40 27.83
CA ILE A 96 -8.70 -11.13 26.69
C ILE A 96 -8.54 -9.63 26.47
N ARG A 97 -7.30 -9.17 26.39
CA ARG A 97 -7.00 -7.80 26.00
C ARG A 97 -6.98 -7.68 24.48
N VAL A 98 -7.72 -6.73 23.93
CA VAL A 98 -7.87 -6.57 22.47
C VAL A 98 -7.30 -5.25 21.97
N ILE A 99 -6.37 -5.34 21.02
CA ILE A 99 -5.96 -4.22 20.17
C ILE A 99 -6.58 -4.41 18.79
N ALA A 100 -7.65 -3.67 18.51
CA ALA A 100 -8.38 -3.80 17.26
C ALA A 100 -7.86 -2.83 16.19
N ILE A 101 -7.96 -3.24 14.94
CA ILE A 101 -7.63 -2.43 13.77
C ILE A 101 -8.88 -2.32 12.91
N SER A 102 -9.25 -1.08 12.54
CA SER A 102 -10.31 -0.81 11.58
C SER A 102 -9.86 0.18 10.50
N GLN A 103 -10.50 0.11 9.34
CA GLN A 103 -10.40 1.12 8.30
C GLN A 103 -11.50 2.18 8.42
N THR A 104 -12.61 1.83 9.06
CA THR A 104 -13.80 2.67 9.14
C THR A 104 -14.12 2.98 10.60
N GLU A 105 -14.65 4.18 10.83
CA GLU A 105 -15.17 4.58 12.13
C GLU A 105 -16.60 4.08 12.36
N ASN A 106 -17.26 3.57 11.31
CA ASN A 106 -18.63 3.06 11.37
C ASN A 106 -18.64 1.64 11.95
N LEU A 107 -18.31 1.55 13.23
CA LEU A 107 -18.42 0.33 14.04
C LEU A 107 -19.72 0.37 14.85
N ASN A 108 -20.25 -0.82 15.15
CA ASN A 108 -21.37 -0.95 16.07
C ASN A 108 -21.02 -0.36 17.44
N GLN A 109 -21.97 0.32 18.08
CA GLN A 109 -21.75 0.98 19.37
C GLN A 109 -21.24 0.01 20.45
N LYS A 110 -21.79 -1.21 20.52
CA LYS A 110 -21.34 -2.25 21.47
C LYS A 110 -19.85 -2.58 21.34
N ILE A 111 -19.32 -2.56 20.11
CA ILE A 111 -17.89 -2.77 19.84
C ILE A 111 -17.08 -1.53 20.21
N LYS A 112 -17.62 -0.32 20.01
CA LYS A 112 -16.90 0.90 20.41
C LYS A 112 -16.76 1.01 21.93
N ASP A 113 -17.79 0.59 22.66
CA ASP A 113 -17.85 0.73 24.11
C ASP A 113 -16.78 -0.09 24.85
N ILE A 114 -16.23 -1.14 24.24
CA ILE A 114 -15.11 -1.91 24.83
C ILE A 114 -13.75 -1.21 24.72
N PHE A 115 -13.58 -0.25 23.81
CA PHE A 115 -12.31 0.40 23.57
C PHE A 115 -12.18 1.68 24.37
N SER A 116 -11.26 1.71 25.33
CA SER A 116 -11.02 2.88 26.16
C SER A 116 -10.22 3.97 25.43
N ILE A 117 -9.43 3.59 24.42
CA ILE A 117 -8.52 4.48 23.71
C ILE A 117 -8.65 4.25 22.20
N ASN A 118 -8.82 5.35 21.47
CA ASN A 118 -8.83 5.36 20.00
C ASN A 118 -7.58 6.07 19.48
N LEU A 119 -6.82 5.38 18.63
CA LEU A 119 -5.65 5.93 17.94
C LEU A 119 -5.97 6.08 16.46
N GLU A 120 -6.09 7.31 15.99
CA GLU A 120 -6.27 7.58 14.56
C GLU A 120 -4.93 7.87 13.90
N ILE A 121 -4.59 7.09 12.88
CA ILE A 121 -3.40 7.29 12.09
C ILE A 121 -3.76 8.05 10.80
N PRO A 122 -3.30 9.30 10.62
CA PRO A 122 -3.66 10.09 9.44
C PRO A 122 -2.98 9.56 8.18
N ASN A 123 -3.44 10.00 7.00
CA ASN A 123 -2.78 9.65 5.75
C ASN A 123 -1.33 10.13 5.70
N LEU A 124 -0.52 9.45 4.90
CA LEU A 124 0.90 9.72 4.75
C LEU A 124 1.16 11.13 4.15
N SER A 125 0.22 11.65 3.36
CA SER A 125 0.23 13.03 2.86
C SER A 125 0.23 14.10 3.95
N LYS A 126 -0.27 13.78 5.15
CA LYS A 126 -0.26 14.69 6.31
C LYS A 126 0.98 14.53 7.18
N ARG A 127 1.94 13.68 6.79
CA ARG A 127 3.10 13.25 7.59
C ARG A 127 4.37 13.25 6.73
N GLU A 128 4.80 14.43 6.30
CA GLU A 128 5.87 14.57 5.31
C GLU A 128 7.22 14.05 5.81
N GLU A 129 7.56 14.27 7.08
CA GLU A 129 8.84 13.82 7.65
C GLU A 129 8.90 12.29 7.76
N ASP A 130 7.76 11.65 8.04
CA ASP A 130 7.66 10.18 7.98
C ASP A 130 7.83 9.67 6.56
N THR A 131 7.25 10.37 5.58
CA THR A 131 7.36 10.01 4.17
C THR A 131 8.83 9.98 3.74
N LYS A 132 9.62 10.99 4.11
CA LYS A 132 11.07 11.04 3.85
C LYS A 132 11.81 9.86 4.51
N ALA A 133 11.49 9.57 5.76
CA ALA A 133 12.09 8.44 6.48
C ALA A 133 11.70 7.08 5.86
N LEU A 134 10.46 6.93 5.43
CA LEU A 134 9.95 5.73 4.75
C LEU A 134 10.59 5.53 3.38
N ILE A 135 10.81 6.60 2.61
CA ILE A 135 11.54 6.54 1.34
C ILE A 135 12.94 5.96 1.56
N ASN A 136 13.66 6.45 2.58
CA ASN A 136 15.00 5.94 2.90
C ASN A 136 14.95 4.46 3.33
N LYS A 137 14.01 4.08 4.20
CA LYS A 137 13.84 2.68 4.62
C LYS A 137 13.54 1.75 3.44
N PHE A 138 12.58 2.11 2.60
CA PHE A 138 12.22 1.29 1.44
C PHE A 138 13.31 1.27 0.37
N SER A 139 14.11 2.33 0.26
CA SER A 139 15.27 2.36 -0.64
C SER A 139 16.36 1.40 -0.16
N GLN A 140 16.66 1.39 1.14
CA GLN A 140 17.59 0.42 1.74
C GLN A 140 17.07 -1.00 1.59
N GLU A 141 15.77 -1.21 1.82
CA GLU A 141 15.14 -2.52 1.65
C GLU A 141 15.20 -3.01 0.20
N ALA A 142 14.88 -2.16 -0.78
CA ALA A 142 14.95 -2.51 -2.19
C ALA A 142 16.40 -2.77 -2.65
N SER A 143 17.33 -1.91 -2.24
CA SER A 143 18.78 -2.06 -2.49
C SER A 143 19.30 -3.40 -1.96
N SER A 144 18.92 -3.78 -0.73
CA SER A 144 19.35 -5.05 -0.13
C SER A 144 18.70 -6.27 -0.78
N ILE A 145 17.42 -6.20 -1.15
CA ILE A 145 16.70 -7.34 -1.74
C ILE A 145 17.12 -7.60 -3.18
N LEU A 146 17.37 -6.53 -3.94
CA LEU A 146 17.72 -6.62 -5.36
C LEU A 146 19.24 -6.68 -5.58
N ASP A 147 20.04 -6.61 -4.51
CA ASP A 147 21.50 -6.55 -4.54
C ASP A 147 22.02 -5.43 -5.46
N MET A 148 21.55 -4.21 -5.19
CA MET A 148 21.82 -3.02 -5.99
C MET A 148 22.35 -1.87 -5.14
N PRO A 149 23.15 -0.96 -5.70
CA PRO A 149 23.52 0.27 -5.01
C PRO A 149 22.30 1.15 -4.76
N LEU A 150 22.39 2.01 -3.74
CA LEU A 150 21.36 3.00 -3.46
C LEU A 150 21.21 3.98 -4.63
N ILE A 151 19.97 4.16 -5.08
CA ILE A 151 19.63 5.06 -6.18
C ILE A 151 19.42 6.49 -5.63
N PRO A 152 19.88 7.53 -6.34
CA PRO A 152 19.61 8.92 -5.97
C PRO A 152 18.12 9.23 -5.88
N GLN A 153 17.74 10.04 -4.89
CA GLN A 153 16.34 10.43 -4.68
C GLN A 153 15.68 11.08 -5.91
N SER A 154 16.46 11.76 -6.76
CA SER A 154 15.96 12.40 -7.99
C SER A 154 15.42 11.42 -9.04
N LYS A 155 15.81 10.14 -8.97
CA LYS A 155 15.34 9.08 -9.86
C LYS A 155 14.17 8.28 -9.26
N LEU A 156 13.87 8.50 -7.98
CA LEU A 156 12.82 7.76 -7.29
C LEU A 156 11.45 8.28 -7.71
N ILE A 157 10.58 7.34 -8.09
CA ILE A 157 9.16 7.58 -8.28
C ILE A 157 8.52 7.53 -6.89
N ILE A 158 7.96 8.65 -6.46
CA ILE A 158 7.28 8.77 -5.16
C ILE A 158 5.78 8.79 -5.41
N ASN A 159 5.09 7.72 -5.00
CA ASN A 159 3.63 7.64 -5.09
C ASN A 159 3.03 7.32 -3.73
N ILE A 160 2.22 8.24 -3.19
CA ILE A 160 1.58 8.09 -1.87
C ILE A 160 0.05 7.90 -1.96
N SER A 161 -0.49 7.59 -3.14
CA SER A 161 -1.95 7.50 -3.37
C SER A 161 -2.68 6.51 -2.46
N ASN A 162 -2.00 5.42 -2.09
CA ASN A 162 -2.46 4.42 -1.14
C ASN A 162 -1.43 4.27 -0.01
N ASN A 163 -0.99 5.42 0.52
CA ASN A 163 -0.05 5.55 1.63
C ASN A 163 1.22 4.69 1.41
N THR A 164 1.65 3.91 2.41
CA THR A 164 2.91 3.14 2.32
C THR A 164 2.86 2.01 1.29
N HIS A 165 1.68 1.51 0.91
CA HIS A 165 1.57 0.46 -0.11
C HIS A 165 1.98 0.97 -1.49
N SER A 166 1.40 2.09 -1.92
CA SER A 166 1.83 2.75 -3.16
C SER A 166 3.28 3.20 -3.09
N LEU A 167 3.71 3.74 -1.94
CA LEU A 167 5.06 4.27 -1.79
C LEU A 167 6.09 3.17 -1.98
N ARG A 168 5.98 2.09 -1.19
CA ARG A 168 6.87 0.95 -1.28
C ARG A 168 6.91 0.37 -2.70
N LYS A 169 5.75 0.18 -3.34
CA LYS A 169 5.66 -0.29 -4.73
C LYS A 169 6.43 0.62 -5.70
N SER A 170 6.23 1.94 -5.60
CA SER A 170 6.90 2.91 -6.49
C SER A 170 8.41 2.98 -6.28
N ILE A 171 8.89 2.82 -5.03
CA ILE A 171 10.32 2.73 -4.74
C ILE A 171 10.91 1.48 -5.37
N TYR A 172 10.32 0.30 -5.18
CA TYR A 172 10.81 -0.93 -5.81
C TYR A 172 10.83 -0.84 -7.33
N PHE A 173 9.80 -0.23 -7.95
CA PHE A 173 9.84 0.01 -9.39
C PHE A 173 10.97 0.93 -9.82
N SER A 174 11.31 1.94 -9.02
CA SER A 174 12.44 2.81 -9.31
C SER A 174 13.76 2.02 -9.35
N TYR A 175 13.91 1.02 -8.47
CA TYR A 175 15.07 0.12 -8.50
C TYR A 175 15.06 -0.82 -9.69
N LEU A 176 13.92 -1.47 -9.97
CA LEU A 176 13.79 -2.35 -11.12
C LEU A 176 14.02 -1.60 -12.44
N PHE A 177 13.60 -0.34 -12.58
CA PHE A 177 13.84 0.42 -13.80
C PHE A 177 15.32 0.71 -14.08
N GLU A 178 16.20 0.65 -13.07
CA GLU A 178 17.64 0.77 -13.31
C GLU A 178 18.26 -0.55 -13.79
N THR A 179 17.58 -1.70 -13.63
CA THR A 179 18.06 -3.01 -14.12
C THR A 179 17.37 -3.48 -15.38
N ILE A 180 16.16 -3.00 -15.65
CA ILE A 180 15.37 -3.36 -16.83
C ILE A 180 16.09 -2.87 -18.09
N GLY A 181 16.52 -3.82 -18.92
CA GLY A 181 17.06 -3.59 -20.24
C GLY A 181 16.02 -3.86 -21.32
N GLU A 182 16.49 -3.89 -22.58
CA GLU A 182 15.65 -4.16 -23.74
C GLU A 182 14.96 -5.53 -23.64
N HIS A 183 15.67 -6.56 -23.18
CA HIS A 183 15.13 -7.91 -23.07
C HIS A 183 13.96 -7.99 -22.09
N GLU A 184 14.10 -7.40 -20.90
CA GLU A 184 13.05 -7.38 -19.89
C GLU A 184 11.83 -6.58 -20.38
N ILE A 185 12.05 -5.47 -21.11
CA ILE A 185 10.95 -4.70 -21.72
C ILE A 185 10.18 -5.57 -22.71
N LEU A 186 10.87 -6.26 -23.61
CA LEU A 186 10.22 -7.16 -24.58
C LEU A 186 9.45 -8.28 -23.88
N MET A 187 10.04 -8.88 -22.84
CA MET A 187 9.39 -9.92 -22.04
C MET A 187 8.12 -9.41 -21.34
N PHE A 188 8.14 -8.19 -20.79
CA PHE A 188 6.94 -7.60 -20.17
C PHE A 188 5.84 -7.31 -21.19
N LEU A 189 6.21 -6.78 -22.36
CA LEU A 189 5.28 -6.54 -23.45
C LEU A 189 4.67 -7.84 -23.94
N GLU A 190 5.48 -8.86 -24.20
CA GLU A 190 5.03 -10.19 -24.63
C GLU A 190 4.06 -10.81 -23.63
N LYS A 191 4.39 -10.78 -22.34
CA LYS A 191 3.52 -11.31 -21.29
C LYS A 191 2.17 -10.59 -21.26
N TYR A 192 2.18 -9.26 -21.25
CA TYR A 192 0.94 -8.48 -21.23
C TYR A 192 0.11 -8.73 -22.48
N ILE A 193 0.73 -8.72 -23.66
CA ILE A 193 0.04 -8.99 -24.93
C ILE A 193 -0.57 -10.40 -24.90
N SER A 194 0.18 -11.42 -24.47
CA SER A 194 -0.29 -12.81 -24.40
C SER A 194 -1.52 -12.98 -23.52
N GLU A 195 -1.57 -12.30 -22.37
CA GLU A 195 -2.71 -12.34 -21.45
C GLU A 195 -3.96 -11.62 -22.00
N ASN A 196 -3.77 -10.69 -22.96
CA ASN A 196 -4.84 -9.84 -23.50
C ASN A 196 -5.15 -10.10 -24.99
N LEU A 197 -4.47 -11.06 -25.62
CA LEU A 197 -4.75 -11.52 -26.98
C LEU A 197 -6.11 -12.21 -27.01
N SER A 198 -7.14 -11.45 -27.37
CA SER A 198 -8.51 -11.93 -27.50
C SER A 198 -9.23 -11.25 -28.67
N GLY A 199 -10.11 -12.00 -29.34
CA GLY A 199 -10.91 -11.52 -30.48
C GLY A 199 -10.14 -11.44 -31.81
N ASP A 200 -10.79 -10.86 -32.82
CA ASP A 200 -10.32 -10.89 -34.22
C ASP A 200 -9.46 -9.66 -34.61
N ASN A 201 -9.28 -8.68 -33.72
CA ASN A 201 -8.64 -7.40 -34.03
C ASN A 201 -7.58 -6.94 -33.00
N SER A 202 -7.03 -7.88 -32.24
CA SER A 202 -6.13 -7.60 -31.10
C SER A 202 -4.90 -6.76 -31.49
N TYR A 203 -4.41 -6.84 -32.74
CA TYR A 203 -3.31 -5.99 -33.20
C TYR A 203 -3.63 -4.50 -33.04
N LYS A 204 -4.79 -4.05 -33.53
CA LYS A 204 -5.19 -2.63 -33.45
C LYS A 204 -5.46 -2.25 -32.00
N ASP A 205 -6.11 -3.14 -31.26
CA ASP A 205 -6.56 -2.89 -29.89
C ASP A 205 -5.37 -2.83 -28.90
N LEU A 206 -4.27 -3.51 -29.20
CA LEU A 206 -3.05 -3.53 -28.38
C LEU A 206 -1.91 -2.65 -28.94
N SER A 207 -2.03 -2.12 -30.16
CA SER A 207 -1.00 -1.27 -30.79
C SER A 207 -0.61 -0.06 -29.93
N TYR A 208 -1.54 0.48 -29.14
CA TYR A 208 -1.29 1.64 -28.28
C TYR A 208 -0.18 1.38 -27.24
N ILE A 209 0.02 0.12 -26.82
CA ILE A 209 1.03 -0.27 -25.82
C ILE A 209 2.42 0.10 -26.30
N PHE A 210 2.68 -0.05 -27.59
CA PHE A 210 3.95 0.36 -28.21
C PHE A 210 3.93 1.83 -28.65
N GLU A 211 2.86 2.26 -29.32
CA GLU A 211 2.85 3.57 -29.97
C GLU A 211 2.79 4.74 -28.98
N VAL A 212 2.03 4.62 -27.88
CA VAL A 212 1.88 5.71 -26.91
C VAL A 212 3.20 6.04 -26.21
N PRO A 213 3.97 5.07 -25.66
CA PRO A 213 5.29 5.37 -25.08
C PRO A 213 6.25 6.02 -26.08
N LEU A 214 6.30 5.53 -27.32
CA LEU A 214 7.13 6.09 -28.37
C LEU A 214 6.75 7.56 -28.67
N LEU A 215 5.45 7.84 -28.79
CA LEU A 215 4.93 9.18 -29.01
C LEU A 215 5.27 10.11 -27.84
N LYS A 216 5.00 9.71 -26.58
CA LYS A 216 5.35 10.50 -25.38
C LYS A 216 6.83 10.82 -25.30
N ALA A 217 7.69 9.83 -25.53
CA ALA A 217 9.14 10.03 -25.50
C ALA A 217 9.60 11.01 -26.59
N SER A 218 9.05 10.87 -27.80
CA SER A 218 9.40 11.71 -28.93
C SER A 218 8.92 13.17 -28.76
N THR A 219 7.70 13.39 -28.26
CA THR A 219 7.16 14.75 -28.03
C THR A 219 7.84 15.45 -26.87
N LYS A 220 8.25 14.69 -25.83
CA LYS A 220 9.06 15.24 -24.73
C LYS A 220 10.47 15.61 -25.19
N LYS A 221 11.07 14.82 -26.09
CA LYS A 221 12.43 15.05 -26.60
C LYS A 221 12.49 16.14 -27.68
N TYR A 222 11.49 16.20 -28.56
CA TYR A 222 11.48 17.11 -29.71
C TYR A 222 10.34 18.12 -29.60
N LYS A 223 10.68 19.41 -29.73
CA LYS A 223 9.80 20.53 -29.41
C LYS A 223 8.70 20.81 -30.45
N SER A 224 8.74 20.16 -31.62
CA SER A 224 7.78 20.39 -32.70
C SER A 224 7.34 19.11 -33.38
N GLN A 225 6.08 19.05 -33.82
CA GLN A 225 5.54 17.90 -34.57
C GLN A 225 6.33 17.61 -35.86
N VAL A 226 6.92 18.64 -36.49
CA VAL A 226 7.76 18.48 -37.68
C VAL A 226 9.03 17.71 -37.34
N GLN A 227 9.69 18.05 -36.23
CA GLN A 227 10.87 17.33 -35.75
C GLN A 227 10.52 15.91 -35.29
N VAL A 228 9.41 15.75 -34.55
CA VAL A 228 8.92 14.43 -34.14
C VAL A 228 8.69 13.54 -35.36
N ALA A 229 7.94 14.01 -36.37
CA ALA A 229 7.66 13.26 -37.59
C ALA A 229 8.95 12.88 -38.33
N LYS A 230 9.89 13.83 -38.47
CA LYS A 230 11.18 13.59 -39.10
C LYS A 230 11.99 12.51 -38.37
N HIS A 231 12.11 12.60 -37.05
CA HIS A 231 12.93 11.67 -36.26
C HIS A 231 12.29 10.30 -36.07
N LEU A 232 10.96 10.20 -36.13
CA LEU A 232 10.25 8.91 -36.14
C LEU A 232 10.14 8.30 -37.54
N GLY A 233 10.57 9.01 -38.59
CA GLY A 233 10.42 8.54 -39.97
C GLY A 233 8.96 8.48 -40.45
N LEU A 234 8.07 9.27 -39.84
CA LEU A 234 6.64 9.29 -40.16
C LEU A 234 6.28 10.49 -41.04
N ASN A 235 5.29 10.30 -41.92
CA ASN A 235 4.63 11.45 -42.54
C ASN A 235 3.94 12.29 -41.45
N ARG A 236 4.05 13.62 -41.55
CA ARG A 236 3.42 14.58 -40.62
C ARG A 236 1.92 14.35 -40.45
N ILE A 237 1.21 14.01 -41.51
CA ILE A 237 -0.24 13.72 -41.46
C ILE A 237 -0.50 12.45 -40.65
N THR A 238 0.32 11.41 -40.83
CA THR A 238 0.24 10.16 -40.06
C THR A 238 0.49 10.41 -38.58
N LEU A 239 1.53 11.18 -38.24
CA LEU A 239 1.79 11.57 -36.85
C LEU A 239 0.58 12.29 -36.25
N ARG A 240 0.01 13.27 -36.96
CA ARG A 240 -1.15 14.03 -36.48
C ARG A 240 -2.35 13.11 -36.20
N LYS A 241 -2.64 12.17 -37.11
CA LYS A 241 -3.71 11.17 -36.90
C LYS A 241 -3.45 10.31 -35.66
N LYS A 242 -2.22 9.82 -35.47
CA LYS A 242 -1.86 9.01 -34.29
C LYS A 242 -1.97 9.81 -32.98
N LEU A 243 -1.54 11.07 -32.96
CA LEU A 243 -1.71 11.97 -31.81
C LEU A 243 -3.20 12.21 -31.48
N GLU A 244 -4.05 12.33 -32.50
CA GLU A 244 -5.50 12.48 -32.31
C GLU A 244 -6.13 11.19 -31.76
N ILE A 245 -5.74 10.02 -32.30
CA ILE A 245 -6.26 8.71 -31.86
C ILE A 245 -5.94 8.46 -30.38
N TYR A 246 -4.74 8.82 -29.93
CA TYR A 246 -4.29 8.56 -28.56
C TYR A 246 -4.36 9.77 -27.63
N LYS A 247 -5.15 10.79 -27.97
CA LYS A 247 -5.20 12.06 -27.24
C LYS A 247 -5.48 11.88 -25.74
N ASP A 248 -6.34 10.94 -25.37
CA ASP A 248 -6.71 10.70 -23.97
C ASP A 248 -5.61 9.97 -23.16
N LEU A 249 -4.67 9.33 -23.86
CA LEU A 249 -3.56 8.58 -23.27
C LEU A 249 -2.26 9.39 -23.23
N LEU A 250 -2.18 10.53 -23.94
CA LEU A 250 -0.98 11.37 -24.07
C LEU A 250 -0.91 12.43 -22.98
#